data_AF-A0A2P5K7M0-F1
#
_entry.id   AF-A0A2P5K7M0-F1
#
_cell.length_a   1.000
_cell.length_b   1.000
_cell.length_c   1.000
_cell.angle_alpha   90.00
_cell.angle_beta   90.00
_cell.angle_gamma   90.00
#
_symmetry.space_group_name_H-M   'P 1'
#
loop_
_entity.id
_entity.type
_entity.pdbx_description
1 polymer ?
#
loop_
_entity_poly.entity_id
_entity_poly.type
_entity_poly.pdbx_seq_one_letter_code
_entity_poly.pdbx_strand_id
1 'polypeptide(L)'
;MKEFKTRPFRKINRSLQLLDRANIENIDDIVATVVFGLNNKFDPDWKEETVPEGLSSSVIEIVEKAITQAQKNKNTTAREANAYYGLSPLVSSLKGAEEGQDKGTYVSIVDEVQRALRLKMAQRSDGVSIIAHRGHGPTNRTRGGLIKLTDKRRTDRPAENSESAFRAAFNAAGTKLQPGLDGIECDVFLSKDNIPILSHEGKIKEQLSDSASYPHIDEEKSIDHLNAEELYKIRRNGEESNFISLEHLLKLSEQKAPSYFNGTNNPFRIEIEMKGKPSDEKNKDEYSKNLTSSVAKTINRFLKRQTEPWCWEFILFNGEMKDIESYNNLRFTKTHLGGLYTGINYKKHTFDKIRPDELRMALSNQNIKNFNNSKLGEYEYIITLVPGAERPYEEYESELGELDFPNPKSEYAQSVNKDMLNKKGKEYINIIKFLDSIKDRTKTDQSGPSHHLLTDIPKNAEHYKLYIQGKIPSMSQLTSLNSGNKQPASGTKRKGKK
;
A
#
# COMPACT_ATOMS: atom_id res chain seq x y z
N MET A 1 20.82 -31.61 -18.61
CA MET A 1 21.06 -30.16 -18.73
C MET A 1 22.13 -29.75 -17.72
N LYS A 2 23.30 -29.29 -18.18
CA LYS A 2 24.33 -28.73 -17.29
C LYS A 2 23.83 -27.38 -16.74
N GLU A 3 23.90 -27.18 -15.43
CA GLU A 3 23.57 -25.89 -14.80
C GLU A 3 24.50 -24.78 -15.32
N PHE A 4 23.95 -23.86 -16.11
CA PHE A 4 24.66 -22.66 -16.55
C PHE A 4 24.90 -21.74 -15.34
N LYS A 5 26.18 -21.60 -14.93
CA LYS A 5 26.62 -20.92 -13.70
C LYS A 5 26.90 -19.41 -13.85
N THR A 6 26.45 -18.76 -14.91
CA THR A 6 26.63 -17.31 -15.11
C THR A 6 25.41 -16.52 -14.58
N ARG A 7 25.65 -15.40 -13.89
CA ARG A 7 24.61 -14.59 -13.20
C ARG A 7 23.44 -14.14 -14.10
N PRO A 8 23.65 -13.68 -15.35
CA PRO A 8 22.56 -13.29 -16.26
C PRO A 8 21.65 -14.48 -16.62
N PHE A 9 22.22 -15.65 -16.88
CA PHE A 9 21.48 -16.86 -17.25
C PHE A 9 20.64 -17.42 -16.11
N ARG A 10 21.09 -17.28 -14.86
CA ARG A 10 20.26 -17.57 -13.68
C ARG A 10 19.05 -16.64 -13.56
N LYS A 11 19.17 -15.37 -13.96
CA LYS A 11 18.04 -14.44 -13.97
C LYS A 11 17.07 -14.79 -15.09
N ILE A 12 17.58 -15.08 -16.28
CA ILE A 12 16.79 -15.57 -17.43
C ILE A 12 15.99 -16.81 -17.04
N ASN A 13 16.63 -17.87 -16.54
CA ASN A 13 15.94 -19.10 -16.15
C ASN A 13 14.85 -18.86 -15.11
N ARG A 14 15.08 -17.98 -14.14
CA ARG A 14 14.04 -17.62 -13.14
C ARG A 14 12.88 -16.85 -13.75
N SER A 15 13.16 -15.91 -14.64
CA SER A 15 12.15 -15.15 -15.36
C SER A 15 11.32 -16.06 -16.27
N LEU A 16 11.95 -17.01 -16.98
CA LEU A 16 11.25 -18.01 -17.81
C LEU A 16 10.38 -18.93 -16.95
N GLN A 17 10.86 -19.38 -15.78
CA GLN A 17 10.06 -20.17 -14.83
C GLN A 17 8.83 -19.41 -14.32
N LEU A 18 8.92 -18.10 -14.13
CA LEU A 18 7.77 -17.29 -13.72
C LEU A 18 6.75 -17.14 -14.85
N LEU A 19 7.21 -16.92 -16.08
CA LEU A 19 6.34 -16.87 -17.25
C LEU A 19 5.63 -18.22 -17.46
N ASP A 20 6.36 -19.33 -17.37
CA ASP A 20 5.84 -20.70 -17.59
C ASP A 20 4.73 -21.03 -16.59
N ARG A 21 4.96 -20.73 -15.31
CA ARG A 21 3.93 -20.88 -14.26
C ARG A 21 2.71 -19.98 -14.45
N ALA A 22 2.85 -18.85 -15.14
CA ALA A 22 1.75 -17.94 -15.39
C ALA A 22 0.89 -18.37 -16.60
N ASN A 23 1.34 -19.34 -17.40
CA ASN A 23 0.67 -19.83 -18.60
C ASN A 23 0.30 -18.69 -19.58
N ILE A 24 1.25 -17.78 -19.82
CA ILE A 24 1.06 -16.61 -20.68
C ILE A 24 1.03 -17.03 -22.16
N GLU A 25 0.02 -16.56 -22.91
CA GLU A 25 -0.02 -16.71 -24.36
C GLU A 25 1.15 -15.98 -25.02
N ASN A 26 1.82 -16.62 -26.00
CA ASN A 26 3.07 -16.17 -26.66
C ASN A 26 4.33 -16.21 -25.79
N ILE A 27 4.30 -16.91 -24.65
CA ILE A 27 5.52 -17.21 -23.90
C ILE A 27 6.57 -17.91 -24.77
N ASP A 28 6.14 -18.77 -25.69
CA ASP A 28 7.02 -19.54 -26.56
C ASP A 28 7.86 -18.65 -27.48
N ASP A 29 7.35 -17.50 -27.93
CA ASP A 29 8.14 -16.56 -28.75
C ASP A 29 9.16 -15.78 -27.92
N ILE A 30 8.81 -15.41 -26.68
CA ILE A 30 9.72 -14.76 -25.73
C ILE A 30 10.81 -15.76 -25.31
N VAL A 31 10.42 -16.97 -24.93
CA VAL A 31 11.32 -18.06 -24.55
C VAL A 31 12.17 -18.45 -25.74
N ALA A 32 11.59 -18.68 -26.92
CA ALA A 32 12.34 -19.04 -28.11
C ALA A 32 13.31 -17.94 -28.48
N THR A 33 12.95 -16.66 -28.46
CA THR A 33 13.92 -15.61 -28.82
C THR A 33 15.03 -15.44 -27.79
N VAL A 34 14.70 -15.52 -26.50
CA VAL A 34 15.69 -15.49 -25.42
C VAL A 34 16.61 -16.71 -25.51
N VAL A 35 16.05 -17.92 -25.61
CA VAL A 35 16.80 -19.18 -25.64
C VAL A 35 17.57 -19.36 -26.95
N PHE A 36 16.97 -19.04 -28.11
CA PHE A 36 17.57 -19.18 -29.44
C PHE A 36 18.62 -18.09 -29.70
N GLY A 37 18.35 -16.86 -29.27
CA GLY A 37 19.35 -15.78 -29.30
C GLY A 37 20.55 -16.05 -28.41
N LEU A 38 20.34 -16.70 -27.25
CA LEU A 38 21.44 -17.13 -26.37
C LEU A 38 22.13 -18.40 -26.89
N ASN A 39 21.42 -19.39 -27.43
CA ASN A 39 21.97 -20.66 -27.90
C ASN A 39 22.75 -20.54 -29.22
N ASN A 40 22.30 -19.71 -30.17
CA ASN A 40 22.98 -19.56 -31.47
C ASN A 40 24.26 -18.71 -31.41
N LYS A 41 24.49 -18.02 -30.29
CA LYS A 41 25.72 -17.25 -30.08
C LYS A 41 26.57 -17.82 -28.94
N PHE A 42 26.12 -18.85 -28.22
CA PHE A 42 26.79 -19.35 -27.02
C PHE A 42 28.19 -19.89 -27.34
N ASP A 43 29.21 -19.08 -27.05
CA ASP A 43 30.58 -19.55 -26.90
C ASP A 43 30.77 -19.99 -25.45
N PRO A 44 31.15 -21.25 -25.16
CA PRO A 44 31.47 -21.70 -23.82
C PRO A 44 32.56 -20.86 -23.12
N ASP A 45 33.32 -20.05 -23.87
CA ASP A 45 34.37 -19.16 -23.35
C ASP A 45 33.92 -17.72 -23.04
N TRP A 46 32.62 -17.39 -23.11
CA TRP A 46 32.11 -16.08 -22.71
C TRP A 46 32.41 -15.74 -21.24
N LYS A 47 33.22 -14.69 -21.06
CA LYS A 47 33.45 -14.06 -19.76
C LYS A 47 32.24 -13.19 -19.38
N GLU A 48 32.09 -12.87 -18.09
CA GLU A 48 30.94 -12.13 -17.50
C GLU A 48 30.62 -10.77 -18.17
N GLU A 49 31.47 -10.28 -19.07
CA GLU A 49 31.50 -8.91 -19.61
C GLU A 49 31.09 -8.80 -21.10
N THR A 50 30.86 -9.90 -21.82
CA THR A 50 30.58 -9.85 -23.27
C THR A 50 29.21 -10.45 -23.61
N VAL A 51 28.16 -9.64 -23.54
CA VAL A 51 26.89 -9.94 -24.23
C VAL A 51 27.11 -9.66 -25.73
N PRO A 52 26.70 -10.53 -26.66
CA PRO A 52 26.88 -10.27 -28.08
C PRO A 52 26.16 -9.02 -28.53
N GLU A 53 26.83 -8.24 -29.39
CA GLU A 53 26.21 -7.10 -30.07
C GLU A 53 24.86 -7.51 -30.72
N GLY A 54 23.83 -6.71 -30.45
CA GLY A 54 22.48 -6.81 -31.01
C GLY A 54 21.53 -7.85 -30.36
N LEU A 55 22.03 -8.76 -29.52
CA LEU A 55 21.17 -9.74 -28.82
C LEU A 55 20.30 -9.06 -27.76
N SER A 56 20.92 -8.17 -26.99
CA SER A 56 20.28 -7.39 -25.94
C SER A 56 19.16 -6.51 -26.49
N SER A 57 19.38 -5.75 -27.57
CA SER A 57 18.36 -4.87 -28.15
C SER A 57 17.13 -5.64 -28.65
N SER A 58 17.32 -6.79 -29.31
CA SER A 58 16.21 -7.63 -29.81
C SER A 58 15.37 -8.23 -28.68
N VAL A 59 16.03 -8.72 -27.62
CA VAL A 59 15.33 -9.27 -26.44
C VAL A 59 14.58 -8.17 -25.68
N ILE A 60 15.18 -6.99 -25.54
CA ILE A 60 14.54 -5.82 -24.90
C ILE A 60 13.28 -5.43 -25.67
N GLU A 61 13.33 -5.32 -27.00
CA GLU A 61 12.18 -4.93 -27.82
C GLU A 61 11.01 -5.92 -27.67
N ILE A 62 11.29 -7.22 -27.64
CA ILE A 62 10.26 -8.26 -27.45
C ILE A 62 9.63 -8.17 -26.06
N VAL A 63 10.44 -7.99 -25.03
CA VAL A 63 9.94 -7.80 -23.66
C VAL A 63 9.10 -6.53 -23.56
N GLU A 64 9.55 -5.42 -24.16
CA GLU A 64 8.80 -4.16 -24.23
C GLU A 64 7.45 -4.34 -24.94
N LYS A 65 7.42 -5.03 -26.09
CA LYS A 65 6.17 -5.35 -26.80
C LYS A 65 5.23 -6.20 -25.96
N ALA A 66 5.74 -7.26 -25.32
CA ALA A 66 4.92 -8.16 -24.51
C ALA A 66 4.29 -7.45 -23.30
N ILE A 67 5.08 -6.64 -22.57
CA ILE A 67 4.56 -5.87 -21.43
C ILE A 67 3.56 -4.80 -21.93
N THR A 68 3.82 -4.17 -23.09
CA THR A 68 2.90 -3.19 -23.68
C THR A 68 1.57 -3.84 -24.08
N GLN A 69 1.60 -5.03 -24.66
CA GLN A 69 0.40 -5.79 -24.99
C GLN A 69 -0.38 -6.16 -23.72
N ALA A 70 0.31 -6.61 -22.67
CA ALA A 70 -0.31 -6.90 -21.37
C ALA A 70 -0.94 -5.66 -20.71
N GLN A 71 -0.30 -4.50 -20.83
CA GLN A 71 -0.86 -3.23 -20.36
C GLN A 71 -2.17 -2.90 -21.10
N LYS A 72 -2.19 -3.01 -22.44
CA LYS A 72 -3.35 -2.71 -23.29
C LYS A 72 -4.48 -3.75 -23.17
N ASN A 73 -4.16 -5.01 -22.92
CA ASN A 73 -5.16 -6.09 -22.82
C ASN A 73 -5.99 -5.94 -21.54
N LYS A 74 -7.26 -5.55 -21.64
CA LYS A 74 -8.17 -5.36 -20.48
C LYS A 74 -8.32 -6.61 -19.59
N ASN A 75 -8.03 -7.80 -20.11
CA ASN A 75 -8.18 -9.07 -19.41
C ASN A 75 -6.91 -9.56 -18.71
N THR A 76 -5.79 -8.81 -18.80
CA THR A 76 -4.55 -9.18 -18.10
C THR A 76 -4.81 -9.35 -16.60
N THR A 77 -4.51 -10.53 -16.10
CA THR A 77 -4.68 -10.96 -14.71
C THR A 77 -3.48 -10.55 -13.86
N ALA A 78 -3.66 -10.53 -12.54
CA ALA A 78 -2.54 -10.30 -11.61
C ALA A 78 -1.44 -11.36 -11.73
N ARG A 79 -1.81 -12.60 -12.08
CA ARG A 79 -0.87 -13.70 -12.33
C ARG A 79 0.05 -13.38 -13.51
N GLU A 80 -0.52 -12.97 -14.64
CA GLU A 80 0.23 -12.58 -15.83
C GLU A 80 1.08 -11.34 -15.56
N ALA A 81 0.49 -10.31 -14.93
CA ALA A 81 1.21 -9.09 -14.55
C ALA A 81 2.44 -9.38 -13.68
N ASN A 82 2.29 -10.26 -12.68
CA ASN A 82 3.39 -10.68 -11.81
C ASN A 82 4.54 -11.36 -12.57
N ALA A 83 4.24 -12.13 -13.61
CA ALA A 83 5.27 -12.73 -14.44
C ALA A 83 5.99 -11.70 -15.32
N TYR A 84 5.26 -10.74 -15.89
CA TYR A 84 5.86 -9.62 -16.62
C TYR A 84 6.75 -8.74 -15.73
N TYR A 85 6.37 -8.52 -14.48
CA TYR A 85 7.23 -7.84 -13.49
C TYR A 85 8.53 -8.59 -13.22
N GLY A 86 8.51 -9.93 -13.30
CA GLY A 86 9.71 -10.76 -13.17
C GLY A 86 10.76 -10.51 -14.27
N LEU A 87 10.43 -9.76 -15.33
CA LEU A 87 11.34 -9.46 -16.44
C LEU A 87 12.22 -8.22 -16.21
N SER A 88 11.89 -7.34 -15.25
CA SER A 88 12.64 -6.09 -15.05
C SER A 88 14.13 -6.31 -14.77
N PRO A 89 14.53 -7.30 -13.92
CA PRO A 89 15.95 -7.55 -13.71
C PRO A 89 16.70 -8.11 -14.91
N LEU A 90 15.99 -8.76 -15.84
CA LEU A 90 16.57 -9.24 -17.09
C LEU A 90 16.91 -8.04 -17.98
N VAL A 91 15.91 -7.19 -18.26
CA VAL A 91 16.08 -5.98 -19.06
C VAL A 91 17.20 -5.10 -18.50
N SER A 92 17.18 -4.84 -17.19
CA SER A 92 18.22 -4.04 -16.52
C SER A 92 19.61 -4.65 -16.66
N SER A 93 19.74 -5.99 -16.62
CA SER A 93 21.04 -6.65 -16.79
C SER A 93 21.55 -6.60 -18.23
N LEU A 94 20.64 -6.68 -19.21
CA LEU A 94 21.00 -6.61 -20.63
C LEU A 94 21.43 -5.19 -21.03
N LYS A 95 20.70 -4.15 -20.60
CA LYS A 95 21.07 -2.74 -20.88
C LYS A 95 22.38 -2.34 -20.21
N GLY A 96 22.60 -2.74 -18.96
CA GLY A 96 23.85 -2.47 -18.26
C GLY A 96 25.09 -3.13 -18.88
N ALA A 97 24.91 -4.15 -19.73
CA ALA A 97 26.00 -4.77 -20.48
C ALA A 97 26.30 -4.04 -21.80
N GLU A 98 25.33 -3.32 -22.39
CA GLU A 98 25.51 -2.56 -23.64
C GLU A 98 26.19 -1.20 -23.40
N GLU A 99 25.87 -0.52 -22.30
CA GLU A 99 26.16 0.91 -22.17
C GLU A 99 27.38 1.26 -21.30
N GLY A 100 27.99 0.28 -20.61
CA GLY A 100 29.15 0.52 -19.75
C GLY A 100 28.94 1.59 -18.67
N GLN A 101 27.70 1.99 -18.39
CA GLN A 101 27.32 3.16 -17.60
C GLN A 101 26.51 2.84 -16.33
N ASP A 102 26.52 3.83 -15.44
CA ASP A 102 26.12 3.79 -14.04
C ASP A 102 24.63 3.42 -13.83
N LYS A 103 24.35 2.60 -12.81
CA LYS A 103 23.07 1.90 -12.58
C LYS A 103 21.94 2.79 -12.05
N GLY A 104 22.16 4.11 -11.96
CA GLY A 104 21.35 5.01 -11.13
C GLY A 104 20.13 5.66 -11.81
N THR A 105 20.11 5.82 -13.12
CA THR A 105 19.19 6.80 -13.75
C THR A 105 18.39 6.25 -14.94
N TYR A 106 17.88 5.02 -14.85
CA TYR A 106 17.13 4.42 -15.96
C TYR A 106 15.64 4.27 -15.68
N VAL A 107 14.89 5.33 -15.98
CA VAL A 107 13.45 5.28 -16.27
C VAL A 107 13.31 4.83 -17.73
N SER A 108 13.35 3.52 -17.96
CA SER A 108 13.18 2.96 -19.31
C SER A 108 11.70 2.89 -19.69
N ILE A 109 11.39 2.80 -20.99
CA ILE A 109 10.04 2.49 -21.50
C ILE A 109 9.45 1.28 -20.78
N VAL A 110 10.25 0.26 -20.45
CA VAL A 110 9.82 -0.90 -19.65
C VAL A 110 9.28 -0.50 -18.29
N ASP A 111 9.95 0.40 -17.57
CA ASP A 111 9.47 0.82 -16.25
C ASP A 111 8.14 1.56 -16.35
N GLU A 112 8.00 2.45 -17.34
CA GLU A 112 6.76 3.19 -17.57
C GLU A 112 5.58 2.29 -17.94
N VAL A 113 5.80 1.32 -18.83
CA VAL A 113 4.76 0.36 -19.18
C VAL A 113 4.43 -0.57 -18.00
N GLN A 114 5.44 -1.01 -17.24
CA GLN A 114 5.22 -1.81 -16.02
C GLN A 114 4.52 -1.00 -14.93
N ARG A 115 4.79 0.30 -14.83
CA ARG A 115 4.11 1.25 -13.95
C ARG A 115 2.64 1.36 -14.32
N ALA A 116 2.33 1.61 -15.59
CA ALA A 116 0.95 1.60 -16.08
C ALA A 116 0.24 0.27 -15.78
N LEU A 117 0.93 -0.86 -15.93
CA LEU A 117 0.40 -2.17 -15.55
C LEU A 117 0.16 -2.28 -14.03
N ARG A 118 1.08 -1.80 -13.18
CA ARG A 118 0.91 -1.72 -11.71
C ARG A 118 -0.34 -0.93 -11.33
N LEU A 119 -0.51 0.26 -11.89
CA LEU A 119 -1.66 1.11 -11.60
C LEU A 119 -2.98 0.45 -11.97
N LYS A 120 -3.01 -0.24 -13.12
CA LYS A 120 -4.15 -1.05 -13.53
C LYS A 120 -4.43 -2.19 -12.57
N MET A 121 -3.40 -2.92 -12.11
CA MET A 121 -3.57 -4.02 -11.14
C MET A 121 -4.02 -3.53 -9.75
N ALA A 122 -3.79 -2.26 -9.42
CA ALA A 122 -4.28 -1.65 -8.19
C ALA A 122 -5.75 -1.21 -8.26
N GLN A 123 -6.39 -1.23 -9.43
CA GLN A 123 -7.81 -0.88 -9.57
C GLN A 123 -8.70 -1.97 -8.98
N ARG A 124 -9.71 -1.59 -8.19
CA ARG A 124 -10.71 -2.51 -7.64
C ARG A 124 -12.01 -2.41 -8.42
N SER A 125 -12.77 -3.51 -8.53
CA SER A 125 -13.99 -3.55 -9.36
C SER A 125 -15.11 -2.63 -8.90
N ASP A 126 -15.09 -2.23 -7.62
CA ASP A 126 -16.00 -1.25 -7.02
C ASP A 126 -15.41 0.18 -7.04
N GLY A 127 -14.23 0.39 -7.62
CA GLY A 127 -13.61 1.70 -7.80
C GLY A 127 -12.86 2.24 -6.58
N VAL A 128 -12.88 1.56 -5.42
CA VAL A 128 -12.12 1.97 -4.23
C VAL A 128 -11.46 0.78 -3.54
N SER A 129 -10.26 0.96 -3.02
CA SER A 129 -9.59 0.04 -2.11
C SER A 129 -9.71 0.59 -0.67
N ILE A 130 -10.08 -0.23 0.31
CA ILE A 130 -10.16 0.16 1.72
C ILE A 130 -9.09 -0.57 2.51
N ILE A 131 -8.18 0.20 3.10
CA ILE A 131 -6.99 -0.29 3.78
C ILE A 131 -7.11 -0.03 5.27
N ALA A 132 -6.89 -1.07 6.08
CA ALA A 132 -6.87 -0.93 7.53
C ALA A 132 -5.54 -0.35 8.01
N HIS A 133 -5.57 0.86 8.56
CA HIS A 133 -4.38 1.52 9.11
C HIS A 133 -3.90 0.77 10.36
N ARG A 134 -2.72 0.14 10.28
CA ARG A 134 -2.09 -0.63 11.36
C ARG A 134 -2.92 -1.81 11.87
N GLY A 135 -3.71 -2.39 10.98
CA GLY A 135 -4.67 -3.46 11.30
C GLY A 135 -5.96 -2.91 11.92
N HIS A 136 -6.61 -3.71 12.79
CA HIS A 136 -7.90 -3.36 13.40
C HIS A 136 -7.80 -2.54 14.70
N GLY A 137 -6.58 -2.22 15.14
CA GLY A 137 -6.32 -1.38 16.31
C GLY A 137 -6.51 0.12 16.01
N PRO A 138 -6.75 0.98 17.01
CA PRO A 138 -6.68 2.41 16.83
C PRO A 138 -5.23 2.88 16.92
N THR A 139 -4.93 3.93 16.16
CA THR A 139 -3.67 4.66 16.25
C THR A 139 -3.38 5.10 17.68
N ASN A 140 -2.22 4.74 18.28
CA ASN A 140 -1.90 5.10 19.68
C ASN A 140 -1.70 6.61 19.85
N ARG A 141 -1.26 7.28 18.79
CA ARG A 141 -1.19 8.73 18.68
C ARG A 141 -2.34 9.19 17.82
N THR A 142 -3.41 9.67 18.43
CA THR A 142 -4.35 10.49 17.66
C THR A 142 -3.65 11.78 17.26
N ARG A 143 -4.21 12.47 16.27
CA ARG A 143 -3.63 13.72 15.77
C ARG A 143 -3.33 14.70 16.91
N GLY A 144 -4.15 14.71 17.97
CA GLY A 144 -4.00 15.43 19.26
C GLY A 144 -2.80 15.11 20.17
N GLY A 145 -1.84 14.29 19.70
CA GLY A 145 -0.80 13.68 20.52
C GLY A 145 -1.18 12.29 21.04
N LEU A 146 -0.31 11.74 21.90
CA LEU A 146 -0.46 10.40 22.45
C LEU A 146 -1.81 10.27 23.16
N ILE A 147 -2.61 9.28 22.77
CA ILE A 147 -3.85 8.97 23.48
C ILE A 147 -3.46 8.46 24.87
N LYS A 148 -4.12 9.00 25.91
CA LYS A 148 -3.92 8.56 27.30
C LYS A 148 -4.02 7.03 27.40
N LEU A 149 -3.16 6.44 28.24
CA LEU A 149 -3.06 4.98 28.38
C LEU A 149 -4.36 4.35 28.89
N THR A 150 -5.19 5.12 29.60
CA THR A 150 -6.50 4.73 30.12
C THR A 150 -7.67 4.95 29.15
N ASP A 151 -7.44 5.45 27.94
CA ASP A 151 -8.51 5.71 26.98
C ASP A 151 -9.09 4.38 26.45
N LYS A 152 -10.41 4.25 26.51
CA LYS A 152 -11.15 3.04 26.07
C LYS A 152 -10.77 2.59 24.65
N ARG A 153 -10.38 3.51 23.78
CA ARG A 153 -9.91 3.15 22.44
C ARG A 153 -8.66 2.27 22.50
N ARG A 154 -7.70 2.57 23.38
CA ARG A 154 -6.47 1.78 23.57
C ARG A 154 -6.70 0.49 24.36
N THR A 155 -7.69 0.44 25.24
CA THR A 155 -7.92 -0.72 26.12
C THR A 155 -8.94 -1.72 25.56
N ASP A 156 -9.94 -1.26 24.79
CA ASP A 156 -11.06 -2.11 24.34
C ASP A 156 -10.86 -2.65 22.92
N ARG A 157 -9.76 -2.27 22.25
CA ARG A 157 -9.39 -2.73 20.90
C ARG A 157 -7.97 -3.31 20.92
N PRO A 158 -7.66 -4.24 19.99
CA PRO A 158 -6.29 -4.72 19.80
C PRO A 158 -5.29 -3.57 19.64
N ALA A 159 -4.05 -3.72 20.14
CA ALA A 159 -2.98 -2.75 19.84
C ALA A 159 -2.78 -2.61 18.33
N GLU A 160 -2.58 -1.38 17.84
CA GLU A 160 -2.07 -1.16 16.47
C GLU A 160 -0.81 -2.00 16.21
N ASN A 161 -0.58 -2.45 14.96
CA ASN A 161 0.62 -3.21 14.62
C ASN A 161 0.83 -4.49 15.48
N SER A 162 -0.22 -5.08 16.03
CA SER A 162 -0.18 -6.34 16.78
C SER A 162 -0.74 -7.50 15.98
N GLU A 163 -0.38 -8.73 16.35
CA GLU A 163 -0.96 -9.93 15.74
C GLU A 163 -2.49 -9.94 15.84
N SER A 164 -3.07 -9.63 17.00
CA SER A 164 -4.52 -9.60 17.18
C SER A 164 -5.20 -8.52 16.31
N ALA A 165 -4.58 -7.35 16.12
CA ALA A 165 -5.07 -6.34 15.19
C ALA A 165 -5.06 -6.81 13.74
N PHE A 166 -3.99 -7.49 13.31
CA PHE A 166 -3.90 -7.99 11.93
C PHE A 166 -4.82 -9.18 11.69
N ARG A 167 -4.94 -10.11 12.64
CA ARG A 167 -5.93 -11.22 12.56
C ARG A 167 -7.35 -10.68 12.41
N ALA A 168 -7.72 -9.68 13.20
CA ALA A 168 -9.01 -9.03 13.08
C ALA A 168 -9.21 -8.35 11.71
N ALA A 169 -8.17 -7.69 11.17
CA ALA A 169 -8.22 -7.09 9.84
C ALA A 169 -8.33 -8.16 8.73
N PHE A 170 -7.58 -9.26 8.81
CA PHE A 170 -7.69 -10.39 7.87
C PHE A 170 -9.08 -11.04 7.92
N ASN A 171 -9.70 -11.13 9.10
CA ASN A 171 -11.08 -11.63 9.21
C ASN A 171 -12.09 -10.67 8.55
N ALA A 172 -11.85 -9.37 8.62
CA ALA A 172 -12.67 -8.34 7.99
C ALA A 172 -12.34 -8.09 6.50
N ALA A 173 -11.33 -8.76 5.95
CA ALA A 173 -10.98 -8.64 4.54
C ALA A 173 -12.01 -9.32 3.64
N GLY A 174 -12.40 -8.59 2.60
CA GLY A 174 -13.60 -8.85 1.83
C GLY A 174 -13.47 -9.98 0.82
N THR A 175 -14.62 -10.38 0.28
CA THR A 175 -14.76 -11.18 -0.94
C THR A 175 -15.79 -10.50 -1.83
N LYS A 176 -15.98 -10.98 -3.07
CA LYS A 176 -17.05 -10.47 -3.94
C LYS A 176 -18.46 -10.61 -3.33
N LEU A 177 -18.68 -11.62 -2.49
CA LEU A 177 -19.97 -11.87 -1.83
C LEU A 177 -20.12 -11.12 -0.50
N GLN A 178 -19.02 -10.89 0.20
CA GLN A 178 -18.97 -10.18 1.47
C GLN A 178 -17.93 -9.05 1.36
N PRO A 179 -18.33 -7.87 0.85
CA PRO A 179 -17.38 -6.79 0.64
C PRO A 179 -16.78 -6.33 1.97
N GLY A 180 -15.51 -5.94 1.97
CA GLY A 180 -14.77 -5.64 3.20
C GLY A 180 -13.46 -4.93 2.89
N LEU A 181 -12.44 -5.19 3.69
CA LEU A 181 -11.09 -4.62 3.49
C LEU A 181 -10.40 -5.27 2.29
N ASP A 182 -9.61 -4.46 1.57
CA ASP A 182 -8.78 -4.89 0.44
C ASP A 182 -7.29 -4.99 0.83
N GLY A 183 -6.94 -4.50 2.02
CA GLY A 183 -5.57 -4.51 2.50
C GLY A 183 -5.39 -4.04 3.94
N ILE A 184 -4.14 -4.06 4.37
CA ILE A 184 -3.65 -3.54 5.64
C ILE A 184 -2.46 -2.62 5.40
N GLU A 185 -2.24 -1.71 6.32
CA GLU A 185 -1.01 -0.93 6.43
C GLU A 185 -0.30 -1.30 7.75
N CYS A 186 1.03 -1.17 7.77
CA CYS A 186 1.85 -1.34 8.96
C CYS A 186 3.09 -0.44 8.93
N ASP A 187 3.56 -0.07 10.12
CA ASP A 187 4.76 0.73 10.31
C ASP A 187 5.95 -0.16 10.72
N VAL A 188 7.15 0.16 10.24
CA VAL A 188 8.36 -0.65 10.49
C VAL A 188 9.53 0.18 10.99
N PHE A 189 10.16 -0.32 12.06
CA PHE A 189 11.50 0.03 12.52
C PHE A 189 12.43 -1.18 12.45
N LEU A 190 13.73 -0.97 12.60
CA LEU A 190 14.70 -2.04 12.82
C LEU A 190 15.00 -2.19 14.31
N SER A 191 15.03 -3.44 14.77
CA SER A 191 15.68 -3.80 16.03
C SER A 191 17.20 -3.66 15.95
N LYS A 192 17.88 -3.78 17.10
CA LYS A 192 19.35 -3.75 17.20
C LYS A 192 20.05 -4.78 16.31
N ASP A 193 19.44 -5.95 16.12
CA ASP A 193 19.89 -7.04 15.26
C ASP A 193 19.37 -6.96 13.81
N ASN A 194 18.89 -5.78 13.38
CA ASN A 194 18.40 -5.48 12.03
C ASN A 194 17.20 -6.32 11.58
N ILE A 195 16.34 -6.73 12.52
CA ILE A 195 15.07 -7.37 12.19
C ILE A 195 13.99 -6.29 12.04
N PRO A 196 13.19 -6.30 10.95
CA PRO A 196 12.06 -5.38 10.80
C PRO A 196 10.96 -5.68 11.84
N ILE A 197 10.72 -4.75 12.75
CA ILE A 197 9.73 -4.84 13.84
C ILE A 197 8.57 -3.89 13.55
N LEU A 198 7.35 -4.39 13.76
CA LEU A 198 6.14 -3.60 13.57
C LEU A 198 5.88 -2.71 14.78
N SER A 199 5.96 -1.40 14.57
CA SER A 199 5.66 -0.38 15.58
C SER A 199 5.46 0.96 14.89
N HIS A 200 4.45 1.72 15.35
CA HIS A 200 4.27 3.08 14.87
C HIS A 200 5.28 4.07 15.46
N GLU A 201 5.60 3.89 16.74
CA GLU A 201 6.50 4.79 17.46
C GLU A 201 7.85 4.12 17.67
N GLY A 202 8.91 4.92 17.58
CA GLY A 202 10.27 4.45 17.81
C GLY A 202 10.56 4.21 19.29
N LYS A 203 9.97 5.02 20.18
CA LYS A 203 10.08 4.85 21.65
C LYS A 203 9.12 3.78 22.13
N ILE A 204 9.63 2.78 22.86
CA ILE A 204 8.83 1.62 23.31
C ILE A 204 7.73 2.07 24.27
N LYS A 205 8.03 3.00 25.19
CA LYS A 205 7.10 3.45 26.23
C LYS A 205 5.83 4.09 25.66
N GLU A 206 5.89 4.71 24.48
CA GLU A 206 4.71 5.31 23.82
C GLU A 206 3.70 4.24 23.34
N GLN A 207 4.18 3.03 23.10
CA GLN A 207 3.36 1.90 22.67
C GLN A 207 2.74 1.11 23.84
N LEU A 208 3.19 1.33 25.08
CA LEU A 208 2.68 0.63 26.26
C LEU A 208 1.43 1.30 26.83
N SER A 209 0.56 0.52 27.44
CA SER A 209 -0.54 0.98 28.31
C SER A 209 -0.17 0.84 29.80
N ASP A 210 -0.96 1.45 30.70
CA ASP A 210 -0.77 1.28 32.15
C ASP A 210 -0.90 -0.19 32.61
N SER A 211 -1.59 -1.00 31.79
CA SER A 211 -1.77 -2.45 32.01
C SER A 211 -0.62 -3.31 31.43
N ALA A 212 0.41 -2.70 30.85
CA ALA A 212 1.54 -3.40 30.27
C ALA A 212 2.41 -4.05 31.35
N SER A 213 2.75 -5.32 31.15
CA SER A 213 3.66 -6.06 32.03
C SER A 213 5.09 -5.97 31.48
N TYR A 214 5.85 -4.93 31.84
CA TYR A 214 7.31 -4.98 31.78
C TYR A 214 7.94 -3.96 32.75
N PRO A 215 8.28 -4.37 33.99
CA PRO A 215 8.55 -3.42 35.09
C PRO A 215 9.80 -2.52 34.96
N HIS A 216 10.59 -2.59 33.88
CA HIS A 216 11.89 -1.89 33.78
C HIS A 216 12.26 -1.38 32.38
N ILE A 217 11.29 -0.91 31.57
CA ILE A 217 11.63 -0.21 30.32
C ILE A 217 11.94 1.26 30.64
N ASP A 218 13.23 1.59 30.51
CA ASP A 218 13.74 2.97 30.54
C ASP A 218 12.99 3.85 29.53
N GLU A 219 12.70 5.10 29.90
CA GLU A 219 11.94 6.05 29.08
C GLU A 219 12.61 6.32 27.72
N GLU A 220 13.94 6.22 27.68
CA GLU A 220 14.73 6.45 26.46
C GLU A 220 14.92 5.20 25.59
N LYS A 221 14.39 4.03 25.99
CA LYS A 221 14.50 2.83 25.17
C LYS A 221 13.60 2.89 23.93
N SER A 222 14.24 2.87 22.77
CA SER A 222 13.62 2.72 21.45
C SER A 222 13.76 1.30 20.91
N ILE A 223 13.06 1.03 19.80
CA ILE A 223 13.07 -0.26 19.10
C ILE A 223 14.50 -0.70 18.71
N ASP A 224 15.34 0.23 18.26
CA ASP A 224 16.71 -0.05 17.80
C ASP A 224 17.71 -0.31 18.94
N HIS A 225 17.31 -0.16 20.21
CA HIS A 225 18.14 -0.50 21.37
C HIS A 225 18.05 -1.98 21.79
N LEU A 226 17.00 -2.69 21.37
CA LEU A 226 16.75 -4.08 21.78
C LEU A 226 16.81 -5.03 20.58
N ASN A 227 17.23 -6.27 20.81
CA ASN A 227 17.11 -7.32 19.81
C ASN A 227 15.65 -7.76 19.63
N ALA A 228 15.34 -8.39 18.51
CA ALA A 228 13.99 -8.85 18.20
C ALA A 228 13.38 -9.75 19.29
N GLU A 229 14.14 -10.71 19.82
CA GLU A 229 13.68 -11.63 20.86
C GLU A 229 13.30 -10.94 22.17
N GLU A 230 13.96 -9.82 22.49
CA GLU A 230 13.62 -9.02 23.68
C GLU A 230 12.32 -8.25 23.43
N LEU A 231 12.15 -7.68 22.23
CA LEU A 231 10.94 -6.97 21.82
C LEU A 231 9.71 -7.88 21.82
N TYR A 232 9.84 -9.13 21.36
CA TYR A 232 8.74 -10.09 21.35
C TYR A 232 8.22 -10.45 22.75
N LYS A 233 9.00 -10.20 23.81
CA LYS A 233 8.58 -10.45 25.20
C LYS A 233 7.81 -9.28 25.80
N ILE A 234 7.82 -8.11 25.16
CA ILE A 234 7.16 -6.90 25.67
C ILE A 234 5.70 -6.90 25.24
N ARG A 235 4.79 -6.92 26.22
CA ARG A 235 3.34 -6.88 26.05
C ARG A 235 2.83 -5.44 26.18
N ARG A 236 2.06 -4.95 25.20
CA ARG A 236 1.66 -3.52 25.10
C ARG A 236 0.33 -3.20 25.79
N ASN A 237 -0.73 -3.92 25.48
CA ASN A 237 -2.08 -3.72 26.02
C ASN A 237 -2.89 -5.05 26.02
N GLY A 238 -2.88 -5.80 27.13
CA GLY A 238 -3.64 -7.05 27.18
C GLY A 238 -3.04 -8.17 26.31
N GLU A 239 -3.75 -9.30 26.19
CA GLU A 239 -3.22 -10.55 25.60
C GLU A 239 -2.92 -10.37 24.10
N GLU A 240 -1.89 -11.08 23.59
CA GLU A 240 -1.50 -11.05 22.16
C GLU A 240 -1.15 -9.64 21.60
N SER A 241 -0.70 -8.73 22.47
CA SER A 241 -0.31 -7.36 22.11
C SER A 241 1.21 -7.18 21.97
N ASN A 242 1.96 -8.27 21.91
CA ASN A 242 3.41 -8.24 21.80
C ASN A 242 3.85 -7.54 20.50
N PHE A 243 5.09 -7.05 20.48
CA PHE A 243 5.71 -6.67 19.21
C PHE A 243 5.89 -7.92 18.34
N ILE A 244 5.75 -7.75 17.03
CA ILE A 244 5.96 -8.82 16.04
C ILE A 244 6.87 -8.30 14.92
N SER A 245 7.52 -9.21 14.20
CA SER A 245 8.27 -8.83 13.00
C SER A 245 7.37 -8.72 11.77
N LEU A 246 7.90 -8.06 10.74
CA LEU A 246 7.33 -8.12 9.41
C LEU A 246 7.22 -9.56 8.90
N GLU A 247 8.24 -10.43 9.13
CA GLU A 247 8.18 -11.85 8.72
C GLU A 247 6.99 -12.58 9.36
N HIS A 248 6.71 -12.31 10.63
CA HIS A 248 5.54 -12.86 11.31
C HIS A 248 4.22 -12.37 10.71
N LEU A 249 4.08 -11.07 10.44
CA LEU A 249 2.89 -10.53 9.75
C LEU A 249 2.68 -11.18 8.38
N LEU A 250 3.73 -11.30 7.57
CA LEU A 250 3.61 -11.93 6.26
C LEU A 250 3.12 -13.37 6.37
N LYS A 251 3.61 -14.12 7.37
CA LYS A 251 3.13 -15.48 7.65
C LYS A 251 1.63 -15.52 8.01
N LEU A 252 1.13 -14.55 8.78
CA LEU A 252 -0.31 -14.46 9.08
C LEU A 252 -1.17 -14.25 7.81
N SER A 253 -0.60 -13.65 6.77
CA SER A 253 -1.31 -13.40 5.51
C SER A 253 -1.39 -14.62 4.57
N GLU A 254 -0.63 -15.70 4.83
CA GLU A 254 -0.47 -16.85 3.93
C GLU A 254 -1.79 -17.53 3.55
N GLN A 255 -2.74 -17.60 4.48
CA GLN A 255 -4.06 -18.18 4.21
C GLN A 255 -5.02 -17.15 3.62
N LYS A 256 -4.93 -15.89 4.06
CA LYS A 256 -5.94 -14.88 3.72
C LYS A 256 -5.75 -14.32 2.32
N ALA A 257 -4.52 -14.03 1.90
CA ALA A 257 -4.28 -13.40 0.60
C ALA A 257 -4.70 -14.29 -0.59
N PRO A 258 -4.43 -15.61 -0.63
CA PRO A 258 -4.97 -16.48 -1.68
C PRO A 258 -6.50 -16.60 -1.65
N SER A 259 -7.11 -16.69 -0.46
CA SER A 259 -8.58 -16.72 -0.33
C SER A 259 -9.22 -15.42 -0.83
N TYR A 260 -8.64 -14.27 -0.48
CA TYR A 260 -9.03 -12.96 -0.98
C TYR A 260 -8.89 -12.88 -2.51
N PHE A 261 -7.75 -13.32 -3.05
CA PHE A 261 -7.47 -13.35 -4.48
C PHE A 261 -8.51 -14.19 -5.23
N ASN A 262 -8.79 -15.41 -4.77
CA ASN A 262 -9.79 -16.28 -5.39
C ASN A 262 -11.21 -15.68 -5.34
N GLY A 263 -11.51 -14.92 -4.28
CA GLY A 263 -12.81 -14.28 -4.10
C GLY A 263 -12.99 -12.97 -4.88
N THR A 264 -11.92 -12.31 -5.30
CA THR A 264 -11.96 -10.94 -5.86
C THR A 264 -11.21 -10.77 -7.19
N ASN A 265 -10.41 -11.76 -7.58
CA ASN A 265 -9.40 -11.68 -8.64
C ASN A 265 -8.39 -10.53 -8.47
N ASN A 266 -8.26 -10.00 -7.25
CA ASN A 266 -7.38 -8.90 -6.90
C ASN A 266 -6.39 -9.37 -5.83
N PRO A 267 -5.11 -8.96 -5.89
CA PRO A 267 -4.17 -9.26 -4.82
C PRO A 267 -4.56 -8.56 -3.52
N PHE A 268 -4.28 -9.20 -2.39
CA PHE A 268 -4.45 -8.58 -1.08
C PHE A 268 -3.30 -7.61 -0.83
N ARG A 269 -3.63 -6.39 -0.42
CA ARG A 269 -2.66 -5.31 -0.32
C ARG A 269 -2.02 -5.21 1.07
N ILE A 270 -0.70 -5.06 1.10
CA ILE A 270 0.07 -4.83 2.33
C ILE A 270 0.94 -3.59 2.13
N GLU A 271 0.61 -2.53 2.86
CA GLU A 271 1.35 -1.28 2.86
C GLU A 271 2.36 -1.24 4.00
N ILE A 272 3.60 -0.90 3.69
CA ILE A 272 4.71 -0.92 4.64
C ILE A 272 5.32 0.48 4.71
N GLU A 273 5.04 1.21 5.79
CA GLU A 273 5.63 2.52 6.08
C GLU A 273 6.93 2.36 6.88
N MET A 274 8.05 2.84 6.31
CA MET A 274 9.36 2.80 6.96
C MET A 274 9.60 4.08 7.75
N LYS A 275 9.74 3.98 9.07
CA LYS A 275 9.70 5.15 9.98
C LYS A 275 11.04 5.86 10.19
N GLY A 276 12.12 5.38 9.59
CA GLY A 276 13.47 5.91 9.82
C GLY A 276 13.99 5.60 11.23
N LYS A 277 15.11 6.22 11.61
CA LYS A 277 15.77 5.94 12.90
C LYS A 277 15.02 6.63 14.07
N PRO A 278 14.69 5.94 15.17
CA PRO A 278 13.99 6.51 16.33
C PRO A 278 14.72 7.66 17.04
N SER A 279 16.06 7.61 17.09
CA SER A 279 16.89 8.53 17.87
C SER A 279 18.28 8.72 17.22
N ASP A 280 18.84 9.94 17.35
CA ASP A 280 20.09 10.44 16.77
C ASP A 280 20.14 10.64 15.24
N GLU A 281 20.56 11.84 14.81
CA GLU A 281 20.90 12.13 13.40
C GLU A 281 22.14 11.35 12.93
N LYS A 282 23.00 10.91 13.87
CA LYS A 282 24.18 10.11 13.55
C LYS A 282 23.77 8.75 12.96
N ASN A 283 24.25 8.49 11.75
CA ASN A 283 24.01 7.27 10.96
C ASN A 283 22.57 7.08 10.47
N LYS A 284 21.75 8.16 10.38
CA LYS A 284 20.38 8.06 9.84
C LYS A 284 20.34 7.42 8.45
N ASP A 285 21.26 7.79 7.56
CA ASP A 285 21.30 7.25 6.20
C ASP A 285 21.70 5.77 6.16
N GLU A 286 22.64 5.33 7.01
CA GLU A 286 23.01 3.92 7.11
C GLU A 286 21.84 3.09 7.64
N TYR A 287 21.17 3.58 8.68
CA TYR A 287 19.97 2.94 9.22
C TYR A 287 18.86 2.84 8.16
N SER A 288 18.56 3.92 7.43
CA SER A 288 17.54 3.90 6.37
C SER A 288 17.88 2.91 5.25
N LYS A 289 19.16 2.82 4.86
CA LYS A 289 19.63 1.81 3.89
C LYS A 289 19.45 0.40 4.43
N ASN A 290 19.82 0.15 5.69
CA ASN A 290 19.66 -1.15 6.33
C ASN A 290 18.18 -1.54 6.49
N LEU A 291 17.31 -0.58 6.82
CA LEU A 291 15.87 -0.77 6.95
C LEU A 291 15.28 -1.20 5.60
N THR A 292 15.56 -0.42 4.55
CA THR A 292 15.13 -0.71 3.18
C THR A 292 15.58 -2.11 2.74
N SER A 293 16.86 -2.43 2.94
CA SER A 293 17.45 -3.72 2.57
C SER A 293 16.80 -4.88 3.33
N SER A 294 16.57 -4.72 4.63
CA SER A 294 16.00 -5.76 5.51
C SER A 294 14.53 -6.03 5.22
N VAL A 295 13.74 -4.97 4.97
CA VAL A 295 12.35 -5.07 4.52
C VAL A 295 12.28 -5.77 3.16
N ALA A 296 13.05 -5.29 2.18
CA ALA A 296 13.09 -5.88 0.84
C ALA A 296 13.52 -7.36 0.86
N LYS A 297 14.52 -7.71 1.68
CA LYS A 297 14.98 -9.08 1.88
C LYS A 297 13.87 -9.95 2.48
N THR A 298 13.10 -9.42 3.43
CA THR A 298 12.00 -10.14 4.07
C THR A 298 10.87 -10.43 3.08
N ILE A 299 10.39 -9.41 2.35
CA ILE A 299 9.34 -9.58 1.32
C ILE A 299 9.80 -10.54 0.22
N ASN A 300 11.02 -10.37 -0.30
CA ASN A 300 11.54 -11.24 -1.36
C ASN A 300 11.76 -12.69 -0.89
N ARG A 301 12.17 -12.93 0.37
CA ARG A 301 12.25 -14.29 0.93
C ARG A 301 10.86 -14.91 1.07
N PHE A 302 9.88 -14.12 1.52
CA PHE A 302 8.50 -14.55 1.64
C PHE A 302 7.93 -14.95 0.26
N LEU A 303 7.94 -14.07 -0.73
CA LEU A 303 7.40 -14.32 -2.07
C LEU A 303 8.06 -15.51 -2.79
N LYS A 304 9.35 -15.77 -2.54
CA LYS A 304 10.05 -16.94 -3.09
C LYS A 304 9.52 -18.29 -2.60
N ARG A 305 8.95 -18.31 -1.40
CA ARG A 305 8.39 -19.53 -0.79
C ARG A 305 6.95 -19.78 -1.23
N GLN A 306 6.28 -18.77 -1.78
CA GLN A 306 4.89 -18.88 -2.18
C GLN A 306 4.74 -19.57 -3.54
N THR A 307 3.73 -20.43 -3.65
CA THR A 307 3.32 -21.04 -4.93
C THR A 307 2.57 -20.04 -5.81
N GLU A 308 1.83 -19.12 -5.18
CA GLU A 308 0.99 -18.11 -5.85
C GLU A 308 1.39 -16.68 -5.46
N PRO A 309 2.61 -16.21 -5.77
CA PRO A 309 3.11 -14.91 -5.31
C PRO A 309 2.28 -13.71 -5.78
N TRP A 310 1.47 -13.86 -6.83
CA TRP A 310 0.56 -12.83 -7.34
C TRP A 310 -0.67 -12.56 -6.45
N CYS A 311 -0.86 -13.32 -5.36
CA CYS A 311 -1.92 -13.05 -4.40
C CYS A 311 -1.63 -11.85 -3.48
N TRP A 312 -0.42 -11.30 -3.51
CA TRP A 312 0.00 -10.17 -2.68
C TRP A 312 0.37 -8.95 -3.52
N GLU A 313 -0.03 -7.78 -3.03
CA GLU A 313 0.37 -6.48 -3.54
C GLU A 313 1.13 -5.74 -2.42
N PHE A 314 2.42 -5.50 -2.63
CA PHE A 314 3.26 -4.81 -1.66
C PHE A 314 3.54 -3.39 -2.11
N ILE A 315 3.31 -2.42 -1.22
CA ILE A 315 3.78 -1.05 -1.39
C ILE A 315 4.79 -0.70 -0.29
N LEU A 316 5.87 -0.05 -0.69
CA LEU A 316 6.82 0.57 0.22
C LEU A 316 6.56 2.07 0.29
N PHE A 317 6.54 2.58 1.52
CA PHE A 317 6.21 3.97 1.79
C PHE A 317 7.26 4.61 2.68
N ASN A 318 7.67 5.83 2.34
CA ASN A 318 8.39 6.75 3.24
C ASN A 318 8.06 8.21 2.87
N GLY A 319 8.22 9.14 3.82
CA GLY A 319 7.94 10.56 3.64
C GLY A 319 9.03 11.36 2.92
N GLU A 320 10.14 10.72 2.53
CA GLU A 320 11.31 11.36 1.90
C GLU A 320 11.49 10.90 0.44
N MET A 321 11.79 11.84 -0.47
CA MET A 321 11.92 11.55 -1.91
C MET A 321 13.08 10.62 -2.25
N LYS A 322 14.23 10.76 -1.54
CA LYS A 322 15.44 9.97 -1.81
C LYS A 322 15.23 8.46 -1.66
N ASP A 323 14.22 8.07 -0.89
CA ASP A 323 13.92 6.67 -0.64
C ASP A 323 13.13 6.03 -1.79
N ILE A 324 12.33 6.81 -2.52
CA ILE A 324 11.55 6.32 -3.66
C ILE A 324 12.46 5.76 -4.75
N GLU A 325 13.57 6.45 -5.04
CA GLU A 325 14.57 5.97 -6.00
C GLU A 325 15.19 4.63 -5.53
N SER A 326 15.54 4.54 -4.24
CA SER A 326 16.06 3.31 -3.65
C SER A 326 15.05 2.16 -3.72
N TYR A 327 13.75 2.43 -3.54
CA TYR A 327 12.70 1.43 -3.64
C TYR A 327 12.43 1.01 -5.08
N ASN A 328 12.41 1.95 -6.02
CA ASN A 328 12.27 1.67 -7.45
C ASN A 328 13.42 0.75 -7.92
N ASN A 329 14.65 1.00 -7.45
CA ASN A 329 15.83 0.17 -7.74
C ASN A 329 15.70 -1.29 -7.27
N LEU A 330 14.84 -1.59 -6.30
CA LEU A 330 14.58 -2.98 -5.88
C LEU A 330 13.91 -3.81 -6.98
N ARG A 331 13.04 -3.20 -7.80
CA ARG A 331 12.32 -3.86 -8.91
C ARG A 331 13.28 -4.43 -9.96
N PHE A 332 14.33 -3.68 -10.25
CA PHE A 332 15.34 -4.04 -11.26
C PHE A 332 16.41 -4.99 -10.71
N THR A 333 16.55 -5.10 -9.39
CA THR A 333 17.58 -5.94 -8.78
C THR A 333 17.05 -7.26 -8.23
N LYS A 334 15.74 -7.37 -7.96
CA LYS A 334 15.11 -8.57 -7.38
C LYS A 334 13.86 -8.98 -8.18
N THR A 335 13.92 -10.16 -8.81
CA THR A 335 12.84 -10.72 -9.64
C THR A 335 11.46 -10.74 -8.96
N HIS A 336 11.38 -11.16 -7.69
CA HIS A 336 10.10 -11.23 -6.97
C HIS A 336 9.62 -9.87 -6.46
N LEU A 337 10.40 -8.80 -6.60
CA LEU A 337 10.00 -7.43 -6.24
C LEU A 337 9.72 -6.56 -7.48
N GLY A 338 9.68 -7.13 -8.68
CA GLY A 338 9.38 -6.34 -9.89
C GLY A 338 8.01 -5.63 -9.84
N GLY A 339 7.05 -6.24 -9.12
CA GLY A 339 5.70 -5.69 -8.92
C GLY A 339 5.55 -4.83 -7.67
N LEU A 340 6.65 -4.51 -6.98
CA LEU A 340 6.63 -3.67 -5.79
C LEU A 340 6.12 -2.27 -6.13
N TYR A 341 5.19 -1.73 -5.36
CA TYR A 341 4.70 -0.36 -5.51
C TYR A 341 5.52 0.58 -4.63
N THR A 342 5.60 1.85 -5.01
CA THR A 342 6.23 2.91 -4.21
C THR A 342 5.25 4.05 -4.00
N GLY A 343 5.19 4.54 -2.75
CA GLY A 343 4.31 5.64 -2.40
C GLY A 343 5.02 6.71 -1.58
N ILE A 344 4.54 7.94 -1.71
CA ILE A 344 5.01 9.09 -0.94
C ILE A 344 3.83 9.95 -0.47
N ASN A 345 4.04 10.68 0.63
CA ASN A 345 3.10 11.72 1.04
C ASN A 345 3.11 12.83 0.00
N TYR A 346 1.92 13.28 -0.42
CA TYR A 346 1.79 14.38 -1.34
C TYR A 346 2.43 15.65 -0.74
N LYS A 347 3.42 16.18 -1.46
CA LYS A 347 4.03 17.49 -1.25
C LYS A 347 4.03 18.22 -2.59
N LYS A 348 3.73 19.52 -2.57
CA LYS A 348 3.63 20.28 -3.82
C LYS A 348 5.00 20.33 -4.52
N HIS A 349 5.02 20.28 -5.85
CA HIS A 349 6.20 20.44 -6.72
C HIS A 349 7.30 19.35 -6.70
N THR A 350 7.01 18.15 -6.16
CA THR A 350 8.06 17.13 -5.97
C THR A 350 7.85 15.82 -6.74
N PHE A 351 6.64 15.49 -7.17
CA PHE A 351 6.34 14.15 -7.70
C PHE A 351 6.63 13.95 -9.20
N ASP A 352 6.62 15.00 -10.03
CA ASP A 352 6.86 14.87 -11.48
C ASP A 352 8.25 14.29 -11.81
N LYS A 353 9.23 14.45 -10.92
CA LYS A 353 10.60 13.96 -11.10
C LYS A 353 10.80 12.50 -10.68
N ILE A 354 10.07 12.05 -9.66
CA ILE A 354 10.29 10.74 -9.01
C ILE A 354 9.22 9.69 -9.36
N ARG A 355 8.09 10.13 -9.94
CA ARG A 355 6.99 9.30 -10.45
C ARG A 355 6.63 8.07 -9.56
N PRO A 356 6.30 8.27 -8.27
CA PRO A 356 5.83 7.19 -7.40
C PRO A 356 4.60 6.51 -8.01
N ASP A 357 4.26 5.29 -7.62
CA ASP A 357 2.96 4.71 -8.02
C ASP A 357 1.81 5.35 -7.25
N GLU A 358 2.06 5.78 -5.99
CA GLU A 358 1.03 6.26 -5.08
C GLU A 358 1.33 7.60 -4.41
N LEU A 359 0.27 8.41 -4.26
CA LEU A 359 0.27 9.65 -3.50
C LEU A 359 -0.73 9.54 -2.35
N ARG A 360 -0.24 9.67 -1.11
CA ARG A 360 -1.12 9.82 0.07
C ARG A 360 -1.41 11.28 0.35
N MET A 361 -2.68 11.62 0.58
CA MET A 361 -3.10 12.98 0.94
C MET A 361 -4.21 12.95 2.00
N ALA A 362 -4.41 14.08 2.67
CA ALA A 362 -5.51 14.23 3.61
C ALA A 362 -6.87 14.12 2.90
N LEU A 363 -7.83 13.43 3.51
CA LEU A 363 -9.21 13.48 3.03
C LEU A 363 -9.83 14.82 3.44
N SER A 364 -10.01 15.74 2.48
CA SER A 364 -10.67 17.03 2.70
C SER A 364 -11.61 17.39 1.57
N ASN A 365 -12.59 18.26 1.82
CA ASN A 365 -13.48 18.76 0.76
C ASN A 365 -12.68 19.43 -0.38
N GLN A 366 -11.56 20.09 -0.04
CA GLN A 366 -10.69 20.73 -1.03
C GLN A 366 -9.93 19.69 -1.85
N ASN A 367 -9.37 18.65 -1.22
CA ASN A 367 -8.69 17.56 -1.93
C ASN A 367 -9.66 16.75 -2.81
N ILE A 368 -10.90 16.54 -2.36
CA ILE A 368 -11.96 15.93 -3.18
C ILE A 368 -12.29 16.82 -4.40
N LYS A 369 -12.45 18.13 -4.21
CA LYS A 369 -12.71 19.07 -5.32
C LYS A 369 -11.54 19.14 -6.28
N ASN A 370 -10.31 19.25 -5.77
CA ASN A 370 -9.12 19.31 -6.59
C ASN A 370 -8.94 18.00 -7.36
N PHE A 371 -9.21 16.85 -6.76
CA PHE A 371 -9.26 15.58 -7.47
C PHE A 371 -10.29 15.58 -8.63
N ASN A 372 -11.44 16.22 -8.43
CA ASN A 372 -12.51 16.33 -9.43
C ASN A 372 -12.28 17.38 -10.52
N ASN A 373 -11.57 18.45 -10.21
CA ASN A 373 -11.42 19.61 -11.09
C ASN A 373 -10.02 19.74 -11.70
N SER A 374 -9.02 19.07 -11.13
CA SER A 374 -7.65 19.18 -11.63
C SER A 374 -7.33 18.10 -12.65
N LYS A 375 -6.32 18.40 -13.46
CA LYS A 375 -5.65 17.40 -14.28
C LYS A 375 -5.16 16.20 -13.49
N LEU A 376 -5.10 16.18 -12.14
CA LEU A 376 -4.77 14.97 -11.33
C LEU A 376 -5.60 13.74 -11.71
N GLY A 377 -6.84 13.92 -12.16
CA GLY A 377 -7.65 12.84 -12.71
C GLY A 377 -7.10 12.23 -14.02
N GLU A 378 -6.24 12.96 -14.73
CA GLU A 378 -5.46 12.52 -15.90
C GLU A 378 -4.10 11.92 -15.52
N TYR A 379 -3.63 12.10 -14.27
CA TYR A 379 -2.35 11.55 -13.87
C TYR A 379 -2.49 10.09 -13.49
N GLU A 380 -1.57 9.29 -14.02
CA GLU A 380 -1.41 7.87 -13.78
C GLU A 380 -0.91 7.61 -12.34
N TYR A 381 -1.68 7.85 -11.28
CA TYR A 381 -1.31 7.51 -9.89
C TYR A 381 -2.42 6.76 -9.15
N ILE A 382 -2.02 6.04 -8.11
CA ILE A 382 -2.92 5.62 -7.04
C ILE A 382 -3.07 6.81 -6.08
N ILE A 383 -4.31 7.15 -5.74
CA ILE A 383 -4.62 8.22 -4.79
C ILE A 383 -5.17 7.62 -3.50
N THR A 384 -4.42 7.76 -2.42
CA THR A 384 -4.82 7.28 -1.09
C THR A 384 -5.22 8.44 -0.21
N LEU A 385 -6.47 8.46 0.24
CA LEU A 385 -7.00 9.47 1.13
C LEU A 385 -6.98 9.00 2.59
N VAL A 386 -6.55 9.90 3.48
CA VAL A 386 -6.42 9.63 4.92
C VAL A 386 -7.41 10.51 5.70
N PRO A 387 -8.54 9.96 6.19
CA PRO A 387 -9.59 10.66 6.96
C PRO A 387 -9.06 11.37 8.19
N GLY A 388 -9.44 12.64 8.35
CA GLY A 388 -9.12 13.54 9.45
C GLY A 388 -7.68 14.05 9.50
N ALA A 389 -6.83 13.76 8.49
CA ALA A 389 -5.50 14.36 8.35
C ALA A 389 -5.57 15.80 7.83
N GLU A 390 -6.74 16.43 7.90
CA GLU A 390 -7.00 17.81 7.48
C GLU A 390 -6.28 18.80 8.41
N ARG A 391 -5.58 19.79 7.83
CA ARG A 391 -5.56 21.13 8.43
C ARG A 391 -6.89 21.82 8.15
N PRO A 392 -7.48 22.59 9.10
CA PRO A 392 -8.41 23.63 8.69
C PRO A 392 -7.62 24.62 7.81
N TYR A 393 -7.85 24.58 6.51
CA TYR A 393 -7.40 25.65 5.62
C TYR A 393 -8.37 26.81 5.77
N GLU A 394 -7.84 28.01 6.02
CA GLU A 394 -8.64 29.22 6.21
C GLU A 394 -9.20 29.78 4.88
N GLU A 395 -8.79 29.25 3.71
CA GLU A 395 -9.16 29.83 2.41
C GLU A 395 -9.56 28.81 1.33
N TYR A 396 -10.62 29.17 0.60
CA TYR A 396 -11.31 28.38 -0.45
C TYR A 396 -10.50 28.23 -1.75
N GLU A 397 -9.42 29.01 -1.90
CA GLU A 397 -8.52 29.02 -3.07
C GLU A 397 -7.19 28.29 -2.84
N SER A 398 -7.04 27.62 -1.68
CA SER A 398 -5.83 26.86 -1.38
C SER A 398 -5.66 25.64 -2.30
N GLU A 399 -4.45 25.44 -2.80
CA GLU A 399 -4.05 24.32 -3.64
C GLU A 399 -4.14 22.97 -2.86
N LEU A 400 -3.95 21.83 -3.55
CA LEU A 400 -3.99 20.48 -2.96
C LEU A 400 -3.27 20.42 -1.60
N GLY A 401 -4.02 20.04 -0.57
CA GLY A 401 -3.55 20.03 0.81
C GLY A 401 -2.56 18.90 1.04
N GLU A 402 -1.40 19.27 1.60
CA GLU A 402 -0.36 18.34 2.05
C GLU A 402 -0.86 17.47 3.20
N LEU A 403 -0.23 16.30 3.38
CA LEU A 403 -0.34 15.59 4.66
C LEU A 403 0.41 16.38 5.70
N ASP A 404 -0.34 17.10 6.52
CA ASP A 404 0.22 17.89 7.59
C ASP A 404 -0.57 17.63 8.87
N PHE A 405 0.15 17.25 9.91
CA PHE A 405 -0.39 16.91 11.22
C PHE A 405 0.01 18.00 12.21
N PRO A 406 -0.59 19.22 12.16
CA PRO A 406 -0.30 20.22 13.18
C PRO A 406 -0.76 19.67 14.53
N ASN A 407 -0.02 19.89 15.63
CA ASN A 407 -0.38 19.51 17.00
C ASN A 407 -1.81 20.02 17.37
N PRO A 408 -2.88 19.24 17.17
CA PRO A 408 -4.23 19.62 17.53
C PRO A 408 -4.41 19.44 19.04
N LYS A 409 -5.42 20.12 19.59
CA LYS A 409 -5.85 19.86 20.97
C LYS A 409 -6.44 18.45 21.08
N SER A 410 -6.23 17.77 22.20
CA SER A 410 -6.70 16.39 22.47
C SER A 410 -8.21 16.19 22.25
N GLU A 411 -9.01 17.25 22.41
CA GLU A 411 -10.46 17.28 22.18
C GLU A 411 -10.84 17.06 20.69
N TYR A 412 -10.06 17.60 19.75
CA TYR A 412 -10.27 17.44 18.30
C TYR A 412 -10.04 15.99 17.84
N ALA A 413 -9.07 15.32 18.46
CA ALA A 413 -8.79 13.91 18.19
C ALA A 413 -9.90 12.94 18.64
N GLN A 414 -10.55 13.26 19.76
CA GLN A 414 -11.67 12.46 20.26
C GLN A 414 -12.92 12.65 19.39
N SER A 415 -13.18 13.86 18.89
CA SER A 415 -14.30 14.12 17.99
C SER A 415 -14.15 13.42 16.63
N VAL A 416 -12.97 13.46 16.00
CA VAL A 416 -12.67 12.78 14.71
C VAL A 416 -12.98 11.28 14.77
N ASN A 417 -12.50 10.57 15.80
CA ASN A 417 -12.74 9.14 15.93
C ASN A 417 -14.20 8.82 16.26
N LYS A 418 -14.86 9.62 17.10
CA LYS A 418 -16.30 9.50 17.37
C LYS A 418 -17.12 9.74 16.10
N ASP A 419 -16.70 10.68 15.27
CA ASP A 419 -17.34 11.05 14.02
C ASP A 419 -17.26 9.94 12.97
N MET A 420 -16.08 9.32 12.82
CA MET A 420 -15.90 8.15 11.96
C MET A 420 -16.67 6.91 12.45
N LEU A 421 -16.83 6.74 13.77
CA LEU A 421 -17.59 5.63 14.36
C LEU A 421 -19.10 5.78 14.17
N ASN A 422 -19.65 7.00 14.32
CA ASN A 422 -21.09 7.21 14.48
C ASN A 422 -21.88 7.30 13.17
N LYS A 423 -21.26 7.06 12.01
CA LYS A 423 -21.88 7.17 10.66
C LYS A 423 -22.66 8.48 10.41
N LYS A 424 -22.34 9.54 11.17
CA LYS A 424 -23.09 10.81 11.19
C LYS A 424 -22.20 12.04 11.42
N GLY A 425 -20.93 11.86 11.78
CA GLY A 425 -20.00 12.96 12.07
C GLY A 425 -19.34 13.54 10.82
N LYS A 426 -18.58 14.64 10.99
CA LYS A 426 -17.99 15.40 9.86
C LYS A 426 -17.08 14.52 9.01
N GLU A 427 -16.25 13.70 9.63
CA GLU A 427 -15.32 12.80 8.92
C GLU A 427 -16.05 11.73 8.11
N TYR A 428 -17.10 11.13 8.68
CA TYR A 428 -17.94 10.20 7.93
C TYR A 428 -18.59 10.88 6.72
N ILE A 429 -19.09 12.12 6.88
CA ILE A 429 -19.66 12.90 5.77
C ILE A 429 -18.61 13.15 4.68
N ASN A 430 -17.37 13.50 5.05
CA ASN A 430 -16.27 13.67 4.10
C ASN A 430 -15.96 12.36 3.36
N ILE A 431 -15.94 11.22 4.05
CA ILE A 431 -15.77 9.89 3.43
C ILE A 431 -16.89 9.67 2.41
N ILE A 432 -18.15 9.85 2.80
CA ILE A 432 -19.29 9.64 1.90
C ILE A 432 -19.22 10.54 0.65
N LYS A 433 -18.87 11.82 0.79
CA LYS A 433 -18.69 12.73 -0.36
C LYS A 433 -17.60 12.25 -1.32
N PHE A 434 -16.49 11.73 -0.78
CA PHE A 434 -15.45 11.12 -1.59
C PHE A 434 -15.97 9.87 -2.31
N LEU A 435 -16.68 8.99 -1.60
CA LEU A 435 -17.26 7.78 -2.20
C LEU A 435 -18.29 8.12 -3.30
N ASP A 436 -19.09 9.17 -3.12
CA ASP A 436 -19.99 9.68 -4.16
C ASP A 436 -19.21 10.12 -5.41
N SER A 437 -18.10 10.84 -5.23
CA SER A 437 -17.26 11.28 -6.36
C SER A 437 -16.65 10.13 -7.17
N ILE A 438 -16.37 9.00 -6.52
CA ILE A 438 -15.92 7.77 -7.21
C ILE A 438 -17.09 7.10 -7.93
N LYS A 439 -18.23 6.97 -7.23
CA LYS A 439 -19.43 6.31 -7.74
C LYS A 439 -19.92 6.93 -9.04
N ASP A 440 -19.84 8.25 -9.17
CA ASP A 440 -20.25 8.93 -10.39
C ASP A 440 -19.27 8.71 -11.55
N ARG A 441 -17.96 8.59 -11.28
CA ARG A 441 -16.94 8.28 -12.29
C ARG A 441 -17.02 6.85 -12.81
N THR A 442 -17.21 5.86 -11.92
CA THR A 442 -17.28 4.44 -12.30
C THR A 442 -18.44 4.12 -13.26
N LYS A 443 -19.46 4.99 -13.32
CA LYS A 443 -20.57 4.89 -14.29
C LYS A 443 -20.21 5.41 -15.68
N THR A 444 -19.27 6.35 -15.79
CA THR A 444 -18.97 7.07 -17.03
C THR A 444 -17.67 6.63 -17.68
N ASP A 445 -16.68 6.18 -16.90
CA ASP A 445 -15.37 5.76 -17.42
C ASP A 445 -14.66 4.82 -16.42
N GLN A 446 -14.20 3.65 -16.88
CA GLN A 446 -13.41 2.71 -16.07
C GLN A 446 -11.90 3.02 -16.09
N SER A 447 -11.46 4.01 -16.87
CA SER A 447 -10.04 4.29 -17.11
C SER A 447 -9.40 5.29 -16.12
N GLY A 448 -10.12 5.65 -15.06
CA GLY A 448 -9.64 6.59 -14.03
C GLY A 448 -8.58 6.02 -13.09
N PRO A 449 -7.95 6.89 -12.27
CA PRO A 449 -6.96 6.48 -11.27
C PRO A 449 -7.56 5.51 -10.25
N SER A 450 -6.70 4.70 -9.62
CA SER A 450 -7.14 3.85 -8.50
C SER A 450 -7.27 4.68 -7.23
N HIS A 451 -8.38 4.51 -6.51
CA HIS A 451 -8.69 5.26 -5.29
C HIS A 451 -8.60 4.38 -4.08
N HIS A 452 -7.95 4.86 -3.04
CA HIS A 452 -7.70 4.13 -1.81
C HIS A 452 -8.13 4.97 -0.62
N LEU A 453 -8.67 4.31 0.41
CA LEU A 453 -9.08 4.91 1.67
C LEU A 453 -8.35 4.18 2.80
N LEU A 454 -7.44 4.88 3.47
CA LEU A 454 -6.73 4.37 4.65
C LEU A 454 -7.55 4.70 5.90
N THR A 455 -7.98 3.71 6.69
CA THR A 455 -8.93 3.95 7.80
C THR A 455 -8.53 3.30 9.13
N ASP A 456 -8.72 4.06 10.22
CA ASP A 456 -8.59 3.60 11.61
C ASP A 456 -9.83 2.86 12.13
N ILE A 457 -10.90 2.79 11.33
CA ILE A 457 -12.17 2.13 11.67
C ILE A 457 -12.47 1.02 10.63
N PRO A 458 -11.70 -0.08 10.59
CA PRO A 458 -11.82 -1.08 9.53
C PRO A 458 -13.18 -1.79 9.51
N LYS A 459 -13.88 -1.87 10.66
CA LYS A 459 -15.24 -2.39 10.76
C LYS A 459 -16.28 -1.68 9.87
N ASN A 460 -15.99 -0.47 9.39
CA ASN A 460 -16.87 0.25 8.47
C ASN A 460 -16.62 -0.08 6.99
N ALA A 461 -15.60 -0.89 6.66
CA ALA A 461 -15.23 -1.17 5.28
C ALA A 461 -16.40 -1.75 4.47
N GLU A 462 -17.10 -2.76 5.00
CA GLU A 462 -18.30 -3.33 4.35
C GLU A 462 -19.34 -2.25 4.05
N HIS A 463 -19.62 -1.38 5.02
CA HIS A 463 -20.59 -0.28 4.86
C HIS A 463 -20.19 0.67 3.73
N TYR A 464 -18.91 1.06 3.65
CA TYR A 464 -18.39 1.92 2.59
C TYR A 464 -18.48 1.26 1.21
N LYS A 465 -18.14 -0.02 1.11
CA LYS A 465 -18.24 -0.79 -0.14
C LYS A 465 -19.69 -0.93 -0.61
N LEU A 466 -20.61 -1.28 0.29
CA LEU A 466 -22.04 -1.41 -0.02
C LEU A 466 -22.65 -0.07 -0.46
N TYR A 467 -22.18 1.05 0.11
CA TYR A 467 -22.58 2.40 -0.31
C TYR A 467 -22.21 2.69 -1.78
N ILE A 468 -20.96 2.40 -2.17
CA ILE A 468 -20.47 2.61 -3.53
C ILE A 468 -21.20 1.72 -4.53
N GLN A 469 -21.43 0.46 -4.15
CA GLN A 469 -22.25 -0.49 -4.92
C GLN A 469 -23.73 -0.08 -5.04
N GLY A 470 -24.16 0.99 -4.35
CA GLY A 470 -25.54 1.47 -4.38
C GLY A 470 -26.54 0.58 -3.64
N LYS A 471 -26.06 -0.33 -2.80
CA LYS A 471 -26.89 -1.22 -1.98
C LYS A 471 -27.38 -0.56 -0.69
N ILE A 472 -26.80 0.57 -0.32
CA ILE A 472 -27.25 1.41 0.80
C ILE A 472 -27.65 2.79 0.24
N PRO A 473 -28.75 3.40 0.72
CA PRO A 473 -29.22 4.71 0.24
C PRO A 473 -28.16 5.81 0.38
N SER A 474 -28.19 6.79 -0.53
CA SER A 474 -27.34 7.98 -0.43
C SER A 474 -27.69 8.81 0.81
N MET A 475 -26.77 9.67 1.27
CA MET A 475 -27.05 10.58 2.38
C MET A 475 -28.22 11.54 2.09
N SER A 476 -28.44 11.93 0.82
CA SER A 476 -29.60 12.72 0.40
C SER A 476 -30.93 11.97 0.52
N GLN A 477 -30.91 10.64 0.37
CA GLN A 477 -32.07 9.77 0.61
C GLN A 477 -32.30 9.54 2.10
N LEU A 478 -31.23 9.45 2.91
CA LEU A 478 -31.34 9.33 4.37
C LEU A 478 -31.85 10.61 5.05
N THR A 479 -31.55 11.79 4.50
CA THR A 479 -32.11 13.06 4.98
C THR A 479 -33.55 13.28 4.53
N SER A 480 -33.93 12.84 3.33
CA SER A 480 -35.33 12.92 2.86
C SER A 480 -36.26 11.92 3.57
N LEU A 481 -35.77 10.73 3.93
CA LEU A 481 -36.49 9.76 4.76
C LEU A 481 -36.73 10.27 6.19
N ASN A 482 -35.85 11.13 6.71
CA ASN A 482 -36.04 11.75 8.03
C ASN A 482 -36.86 13.05 7.98
N SER A 483 -36.96 13.73 6.84
CA SER A 483 -37.85 14.89 6.67
C SER A 483 -39.29 14.50 6.31
N GLY A 484 -39.51 13.31 5.74
CA GLY A 484 -40.83 12.75 5.44
C GLY A 484 -41.66 12.31 6.66
N ASN A 485 -41.07 12.29 7.87
CA ASN A 485 -41.77 11.93 9.11
C ASN A 485 -42.20 13.13 9.97
N LYS A 486 -42.13 14.37 9.43
CA LYS A 486 -42.89 15.47 10.03
C LYS A 486 -44.36 15.30 9.65
N GLN A 487 -45.14 14.71 10.56
CA GLN A 487 -46.61 14.81 10.51
C GLN A 487 -46.99 16.26 10.20
N PRO A 488 -47.88 16.52 9.23
CA PRO A 488 -48.41 17.85 9.04
C PRO A 488 -49.06 18.26 10.35
N ALA A 489 -48.63 19.39 10.92
CA ALA A 489 -49.29 19.98 12.08
C ALA A 489 -50.75 20.23 11.68
N SER A 490 -51.64 19.35 12.14
CA SER A 490 -53.08 19.49 11.97
C SER A 490 -53.49 20.73 12.75
N GLY A 491 -53.61 21.86 12.05
CA GLY A 491 -54.17 23.07 12.59
C GLY A 491 -55.57 22.80 13.10
N THR A 492 -55.74 22.90 14.42
CA THR A 492 -57.07 23.06 15.02
C THR A 492 -57.22 24.52 15.42
N LYS A 493 -57.90 25.26 14.53
CA LYS A 493 -58.64 26.47 14.91
C LYS A 493 -59.63 26.09 16.02
N ARG A 494 -59.57 26.75 17.18
CA ARG A 494 -60.73 26.90 18.06
C ARG A 494 -61.03 28.39 18.24
N LYS A 495 -62.00 28.85 17.45
CA LYS A 495 -62.90 29.94 17.84
C LYS A 495 -63.92 29.37 18.84
N GLY A 496 -64.32 30.16 19.83
CA GLY A 496 -65.64 29.98 20.47
C GLY A 496 -65.68 30.17 21.98
N LYS A 497 -65.96 31.40 22.38
CA LYS A 497 -66.78 31.85 23.53
C LYS A 497 -67.42 30.75 24.42
N LYS A 498 -67.21 30.85 25.73
CA LYS A 498 -68.17 31.46 26.66
C LYS A 498 -67.45 32.02 27.87
#